data_AF-A0A3D9L8K9-F1
#
_entry.id   AF-A0A3D9L8K9-F1
#
_cell.length_a   1.000
_cell.length_b   1.000
_cell.length_c   1.000
_cell.angle_alpha   90.00
_cell.angle_beta   90.00
_cell.angle_gamma   90.00
#
_symmetry.space_group_name_H-M   'P 1'
#
loop_
_entity.id
_entity.type
_entity.pdbx_description
1 polymer ?
#
loop_
_entity_poly.entity_id
_entity_poly.type
_entity_poly.pdbx_seq_one_letter_code
_entity_poly.pdbx_strand_id
1 'polypeptide(L)'
;MNWKTTFRLLPILMLVAGACSKVRRPMQLPDPHTFTYEGNAIEGLETDTRTDPGTITANVKDTGYRGIWDHNQPLDNEYKYKYSGGLATYTAKHRPLAIYSPEAQKTFFTYGGAAPSNNERLWHMVSYFDHKTGTVPRPTILLDKLTGDAHDNPVISIDDDGYIWIFSTAHGSWRPAYIHKSKKPYSIDSFELIRPVKMENGQEVPMDNFSYFQPWHLKYRGFLAFFSSYSDAGGTIVGPHGNPAQRTLVFATSKNGSAWSEWQTIGAIGEGHYPISTQNGEKAGVAFNYHPRKKLPEQGLNYRTNLYYMETDDFGNSWKTVGGQPLETPLTDVNSPALVKAYEADSLLVYMKDMVYDAAGNPAILYLTSRGYESGPDNDPRTWRLAKWNGEKWLHSQITTSDHNYDMGSIYTEREDRWVVMAPTLKGAQAYNPGGEVGMYVSTDQGESWQLERALTSGSAYNHTYVRKPLNAHPDFYAFWADGHAREVSKSRLYYADKQGSVYGLPEYMEDDEAKPQKLLEDPLDQTPIANEN
;
A
#
# COMPACT_ATOMS: atom_id res chain seq x y z
N MET A 1 60.87 53.67 -40.12
CA MET A 1 62.12 53.62 -39.32
C MET A 1 62.10 52.33 -38.49
N ASN A 2 63.19 51.58 -38.55
CA ASN A 2 63.40 50.21 -38.07
C ASN A 2 63.11 49.97 -36.57
N TRP A 3 62.79 48.72 -36.21
CA TRP A 3 63.55 47.76 -35.38
C TRP A 3 62.57 46.68 -34.86
N LYS A 4 62.42 45.54 -35.55
CA LYS A 4 63.00 44.21 -35.22
C LYS A 4 62.86 43.79 -33.74
N THR A 5 62.04 42.76 -33.46
CA THR A 5 62.56 41.47 -32.96
C THR A 5 61.55 40.32 -33.11
N THR A 6 62.09 39.22 -33.61
CA THR A 6 61.55 37.89 -33.92
C THR A 6 61.45 36.99 -32.70
N PHE A 7 60.49 36.05 -32.67
CA PHE A 7 60.78 34.63 -32.43
C PHE A 7 59.74 33.73 -33.13
N ARG A 8 60.25 32.84 -33.99
CA ARG A 8 59.55 31.74 -34.66
C ARG A 8 59.52 30.53 -33.75
N LEU A 9 58.50 29.66 -33.88
CA LEU A 9 58.68 28.21 -33.94
C LEU A 9 57.39 27.50 -34.44
N LEU A 10 57.60 26.65 -35.44
CA LEU A 10 56.74 25.60 -35.98
C LEU A 10 57.73 24.53 -36.51
N PRO A 11 57.34 23.27 -36.78
CA PRO A 11 56.67 22.27 -35.95
C PRO A 11 57.54 20.98 -35.86
N ILE A 12 57.18 20.01 -35.01
CA ILE A 12 57.56 18.60 -35.24
C ILE A 12 56.34 17.72 -35.00
N LEU A 13 55.99 16.97 -36.05
CA LEU A 13 54.99 15.92 -36.11
C LEU A 13 55.71 14.58 -35.85
N MET A 14 55.26 13.76 -34.89
CA MET A 14 55.44 12.31 -34.93
C MET A 14 54.40 11.58 -34.06
N LEU A 15 53.40 11.03 -34.78
CA LEU A 15 52.67 9.78 -34.63
C LEU A 15 52.93 8.84 -33.42
N VAL A 16 51.83 8.52 -32.70
CA VAL A 16 51.20 7.17 -32.52
C VAL A 16 50.98 6.67 -31.08
N ALA A 17 49.71 6.26 -30.90
CA ALA A 17 49.13 5.25 -30.00
C ALA A 17 48.80 5.59 -28.54
N GLY A 18 47.48 5.71 -28.30
CA GLY A 18 46.81 4.83 -27.34
C GLY A 18 46.40 5.43 -26.01
N ALA A 19 45.15 5.91 -25.89
CA ALA A 19 44.43 5.89 -24.61
C ALA A 19 42.90 6.09 -24.79
N CYS A 20 42.17 4.99 -24.68
CA CYS A 20 40.86 4.83 -24.03
C CYS A 20 39.97 6.07 -23.82
N SER A 21 38.95 6.24 -24.66
CA SER A 21 37.72 6.95 -24.32
C SER A 21 36.79 6.00 -23.55
N LYS A 22 36.90 5.95 -22.22
CA LYS A 22 35.85 5.36 -21.38
C LYS A 22 34.73 6.38 -21.21
N VAL A 23 33.70 6.23 -22.05
CA VAL A 23 32.34 6.73 -21.81
C VAL A 23 31.93 6.30 -20.41
N ARG A 24 31.83 7.24 -19.46
CA ARG A 24 31.21 6.98 -18.15
C ARG A 24 29.72 6.74 -18.42
N ARG A 25 29.33 5.47 -18.34
CA ARG A 25 27.91 5.08 -18.22
C ARG A 25 27.32 5.80 -16.99
N PRO A 26 26.09 6.31 -17.06
CA PRO A 26 25.41 6.78 -15.86
C PRO A 26 25.32 5.62 -14.85
N MET A 27 25.71 5.91 -13.61
CA MET A 27 25.65 4.98 -12.50
C MET A 27 24.18 4.66 -12.23
N GLN A 28 23.76 3.46 -12.63
CA GLN A 28 22.50 2.87 -12.22
C GLN A 28 22.61 2.66 -10.70
N LEU A 29 21.82 3.40 -9.93
CA LEU A 29 21.73 3.16 -8.49
C LEU A 29 21.19 1.73 -8.30
N PRO A 30 21.87 0.85 -7.55
CA PRO A 30 21.31 -0.44 -7.21
C PRO A 30 20.04 -0.22 -6.38
N ASP A 31 19.00 -1.00 -6.67
CA ASP A 31 17.82 -1.10 -5.82
C ASP A 31 18.26 -1.69 -4.47
N PRO A 32 17.96 -1.05 -3.32
CA PRO A 32 18.34 -1.56 -2.00
C PRO A 32 17.81 -2.98 -1.70
N HIS A 33 16.90 -3.53 -2.50
CA HIS A 33 16.30 -4.86 -2.30
C HIS A 33 16.77 -5.95 -3.29
N THR A 34 17.85 -5.75 -4.06
CA THR A 34 18.49 -6.86 -4.81
C THR A 34 19.33 -7.74 -3.89
N PHE A 35 18.70 -8.35 -2.89
CA PHE A 35 19.25 -9.48 -2.17
C PHE A 35 18.46 -10.72 -2.58
N THR A 36 19.10 -11.63 -3.31
CA THR A 36 18.68 -13.03 -3.27
C THR A 36 18.97 -13.52 -1.85
N TYR A 37 17.92 -13.72 -1.05
CA TYR A 37 18.08 -14.22 0.31
C TYR A 37 18.59 -15.67 0.25
N GLU A 38 19.87 -15.87 0.53
CA GLU A 38 20.48 -17.20 0.75
C GLU A 38 20.17 -17.73 2.17
N GLY A 39 18.91 -17.60 2.62
CA GLY A 39 18.44 -18.30 3.80
C GLY A 39 17.91 -19.66 3.39
N ASN A 40 18.22 -20.72 4.15
CA ASN A 40 17.61 -22.04 3.95
C ASN A 40 16.09 -21.86 3.75
N ALA A 41 15.56 -22.34 2.62
CA ALA A 41 14.13 -22.41 2.39
C ALA A 41 13.47 -23.23 3.52
N ILE A 42 12.16 -23.14 3.66
CA ILE A 42 11.41 -24.07 4.53
C ILE A 42 11.90 -25.50 4.19
N GLU A 43 12.42 -26.24 5.18
CA GLU A 43 12.96 -27.59 4.96
C GLU A 43 11.96 -28.41 4.13
N GLY A 44 12.39 -28.87 2.94
CA GLY A 44 11.53 -29.55 1.96
C GLY A 44 11.09 -28.73 0.74
N LEU A 45 11.47 -27.45 0.62
CA LEU A 45 11.22 -26.59 -0.55
C LEU A 45 12.53 -26.07 -1.17
N GLU A 46 13.40 -26.98 -1.60
CA GLU A 46 14.62 -26.65 -2.36
C GLU A 46 14.36 -26.67 -3.89
N THR A 47 13.81 -25.62 -4.51
CA THR A 47 13.96 -25.44 -5.97
C THR A 47 13.92 -23.98 -6.43
N ASP A 48 14.71 -23.69 -7.47
CA ASP A 48 14.71 -22.44 -8.25
C ASP A 48 13.30 -22.18 -8.83
N THR A 49 12.64 -21.13 -8.32
CA THR A 49 11.24 -20.78 -8.57
C THR A 49 10.94 -20.26 -9.97
N ARG A 50 11.90 -20.32 -10.91
CA ARG A 50 11.69 -19.92 -12.31
C ARG A 50 11.23 -21.06 -13.21
N THR A 51 11.32 -22.33 -12.79
CA THR A 51 11.10 -23.45 -13.72
C THR A 51 10.26 -24.63 -13.21
N ASP A 52 9.91 -24.72 -11.92
CA ASP A 52 9.01 -25.77 -11.42
C ASP A 52 7.83 -25.20 -10.60
N PRO A 53 6.60 -25.17 -11.16
CA PRO A 53 5.39 -24.70 -10.49
C PRO A 53 4.89 -25.59 -9.33
N GLY A 54 5.52 -26.74 -9.08
CA GLY A 54 5.11 -27.67 -8.01
C GLY A 54 5.45 -27.23 -6.58
N THR A 55 6.26 -26.18 -6.38
CA THR A 55 6.90 -25.84 -5.08
C THR A 55 6.60 -24.43 -4.54
N ILE A 56 5.70 -23.65 -5.15
CA ILE A 56 5.39 -22.27 -4.67
C ILE A 56 4.36 -22.28 -3.53
N THR A 57 3.35 -23.15 -3.58
CA THR A 57 2.28 -23.18 -2.58
C THR A 57 2.67 -24.09 -1.40
N ALA A 58 2.88 -23.50 -0.23
CA ALA A 58 3.32 -24.23 0.96
C ALA A 58 2.19 -25.03 1.62
N ASN A 59 1.03 -24.41 1.88
CA ASN A 59 -0.12 -25.04 2.56
C ASN A 59 0.22 -25.70 3.91
N VAL A 60 1.09 -25.06 4.69
CA VAL A 60 1.47 -25.55 6.03
C VAL A 60 0.98 -24.59 7.09
N LYS A 61 0.64 -25.12 8.27
CA LYS A 61 0.32 -24.29 9.44
C LYS A 61 1.61 -23.79 10.07
N ASP A 62 1.63 -22.52 10.43
CA ASP A 62 2.70 -21.94 11.22
C ASP A 62 2.41 -22.10 12.72
N THR A 63 3.42 -21.83 13.54
CA THR A 63 3.41 -21.90 15.00
C THR A 63 2.73 -20.70 15.66
N GLY A 64 2.41 -19.63 14.94
CA GLY A 64 1.81 -18.42 15.50
C GLY A 64 1.93 -17.21 14.58
N TYR A 65 1.59 -16.04 15.10
CA TYR A 65 1.47 -14.80 14.33
C TYR A 65 2.70 -13.91 14.46
N ARG A 66 3.43 -13.70 13.36
CA ARG A 66 4.56 -12.77 13.29
C ARG A 66 4.46 -11.98 11.99
N GLY A 67 4.57 -10.67 12.08
CA GLY A 67 4.64 -9.79 10.93
C GLY A 67 6.06 -9.67 10.39
N ILE A 68 6.19 -9.30 9.11
CA ILE A 68 7.46 -8.86 8.55
C ILE A 68 7.90 -7.52 9.14
N TRP A 69 9.21 -7.37 9.34
CA TRP A 69 9.90 -6.09 9.51
C TRP A 69 10.63 -5.76 8.20
N ASP A 70 10.48 -4.53 7.70
CA ASP A 70 11.12 -4.07 6.46
C ASP A 70 11.47 -2.58 6.57
N HIS A 71 12.38 -2.12 5.73
CA HIS A 71 12.84 -0.74 5.66
C HIS A 71 13.11 -0.29 4.23
N ASN A 72 12.96 1.01 3.98
CA ASN A 72 13.28 1.61 2.70
C ASN A 72 14.18 2.82 2.86
N GLN A 73 15.22 2.85 2.03
CA GLN A 73 16.17 3.95 1.88
C GLN A 73 16.81 4.39 3.22
N PRO A 74 18.00 3.85 3.56
CA PRO A 74 18.77 4.31 4.71
C PRO A 74 19.07 5.81 4.67
N LEU A 75 19.13 6.42 5.85
CA LEU A 75 19.47 7.82 6.09
C LEU A 75 20.66 7.89 7.04
N ASP A 76 21.56 8.84 6.78
CA ASP A 76 22.69 9.13 7.68
C ASP A 76 22.29 10.17 8.73
N ASN A 77 21.27 9.84 9.54
CA ASN A 77 20.79 10.65 10.65
C ASN A 77 20.15 9.77 11.75
N GLU A 78 19.61 10.38 12.79
CA GLU A 78 19.02 9.66 13.94
C GLU A 78 17.78 8.83 13.57
N TYR A 79 17.08 9.17 12.48
CA TYR A 79 15.85 8.49 12.03
C TYR A 79 16.12 7.23 11.21
N LYS A 80 17.39 6.97 10.81
CA LYS A 80 17.91 5.75 10.16
C LYS A 80 17.34 5.39 8.78
N TYR A 81 16.05 5.60 8.51
CA TYR A 81 15.38 5.19 7.28
C TYR A 81 14.31 6.21 6.88
N LYS A 82 14.05 6.35 5.58
CA LYS A 82 12.90 7.12 5.07
C LYS A 82 11.57 6.54 5.56
N TYR A 83 11.49 5.22 5.67
CA TYR A 83 10.47 4.52 6.44
C TYR A 83 10.97 3.11 6.78
N SER A 84 10.55 2.57 7.92
CA SER A 84 10.75 1.18 8.33
C SER A 84 9.76 0.80 9.42
N GLY A 85 9.83 -0.44 9.91
CA GLY A 85 9.08 -0.92 11.06
C GLY A 85 8.42 -2.27 10.78
N GLY A 86 7.43 -2.64 11.59
CA GLY A 86 6.58 -3.77 11.28
C GLY A 86 5.64 -3.43 10.15
N LEU A 87 5.79 -4.07 8.99
CA LEU A 87 5.11 -3.72 7.75
C LEU A 87 4.19 -4.84 7.25
N ALA A 88 3.66 -5.69 8.15
CA ALA A 88 2.81 -6.82 7.78
C ALA A 88 1.49 -6.44 7.07
N THR A 89 0.97 -5.24 7.36
CA THR A 89 -0.24 -4.69 6.73
C THR A 89 0.05 -3.55 5.74
N TYR A 90 1.33 -3.38 5.39
CA TYR A 90 1.78 -2.48 4.34
C TYR A 90 1.31 -2.98 2.96
N THR A 91 0.99 -2.14 1.99
CA THR A 91 0.93 -0.66 1.99
C THR A 91 -0.53 -0.19 1.96
N ALA A 92 -0.76 1.13 2.04
CA ALA A 92 -2.10 1.71 1.86
C ALA A 92 -2.76 1.35 0.50
N LYS A 93 -1.97 0.84 -0.44
CA LYS A 93 -2.34 0.58 -1.84
C LYS A 93 -2.67 -0.92 -2.05
N HIS A 94 -2.58 -1.73 -1.01
CA HIS A 94 -3.02 -3.13 -0.96
C HIS A 94 -4.37 -3.20 -0.28
N ARG A 95 -5.45 -3.57 -0.97
CA ARG A 95 -6.78 -3.64 -0.33
C ARG A 95 -7.73 -4.59 -1.04
N PRO A 96 -8.60 -5.30 -0.31
CA PRO A 96 -8.65 -5.37 1.15
C PRO A 96 -7.57 -6.30 1.73
N LEU A 97 -7.28 -6.15 3.03
CA LEU A 97 -6.41 -7.08 3.79
C LEU A 97 -7.21 -7.96 4.77
N ALA A 98 -8.45 -7.60 5.05
CA ALA A 98 -9.37 -8.40 5.85
C ALA A 98 -10.79 -8.25 5.31
N ILE A 99 -11.60 -9.30 5.41
CA ILE A 99 -12.99 -9.35 4.94
C ILE A 99 -13.81 -10.14 5.96
N TYR A 100 -14.88 -9.53 6.46
CA TYR A 100 -15.89 -10.26 7.22
C TYR A 100 -16.85 -10.98 6.29
N SER A 101 -17.04 -12.27 6.53
CA SER A 101 -18.07 -13.11 5.91
C SER A 101 -19.18 -13.38 6.94
N PRO A 102 -20.39 -12.83 6.74
CA PRO A 102 -21.56 -13.17 7.57
C PRO A 102 -21.92 -14.66 7.49
N GLU A 103 -21.74 -15.30 6.33
CA GLU A 103 -22.08 -16.70 6.11
C GLU A 103 -21.19 -17.63 6.94
N ALA A 104 -19.89 -17.35 6.97
CA ALA A 104 -18.94 -18.10 7.80
C ALA A 104 -18.94 -17.64 9.27
N GLN A 105 -19.45 -16.43 9.54
CA GLN A 105 -19.29 -15.70 10.80
C GLN A 105 -17.82 -15.56 11.20
N LYS A 106 -16.97 -15.25 10.21
CA LYS A 106 -15.51 -15.15 10.33
C LYS A 106 -15.01 -13.88 9.66
N THR A 107 -14.02 -13.23 10.25
CA THR A 107 -13.21 -12.24 9.51
C THR A 107 -11.96 -12.93 9.01
N PHE A 108 -11.86 -13.15 7.70
CA PHE A 108 -10.66 -13.66 7.05
C PHE A 108 -9.68 -12.52 6.81
N PHE A 109 -8.39 -12.76 6.99
CA PHE A 109 -7.36 -11.76 6.77
C PHE A 109 -6.06 -12.37 6.24
N THR A 110 -5.30 -11.54 5.54
CA THR A 110 -3.98 -11.87 5.00
C THR A 110 -2.96 -10.81 5.43
N TYR A 111 -1.70 -11.20 5.53
CA TYR A 111 -0.62 -10.30 5.94
C TYR A 111 0.74 -10.80 5.46
N GLY A 112 1.70 -9.88 5.41
CA GLY A 112 3.12 -10.21 5.28
C GLY A 112 3.65 -10.75 6.60
N GLY A 113 3.87 -12.06 6.66
CA GLY A 113 4.49 -12.71 7.79
C GLY A 113 6.01 -12.77 7.70
N ALA A 114 6.63 -13.17 8.81
CA ALA A 114 8.05 -13.42 8.89
C ALA A 114 8.36 -14.89 9.20
N ALA A 115 9.48 -15.37 8.66
CA ALA A 115 10.07 -16.63 9.08
C ALA A 115 10.47 -16.58 10.57
N PRO A 116 10.29 -17.66 11.37
CA PRO A 116 10.63 -17.67 12.79
C PRO A 116 12.08 -17.27 13.11
N SER A 117 13.01 -17.54 12.19
CA SER A 117 14.44 -17.24 12.31
C SER A 117 14.86 -15.93 11.63
N ASN A 118 13.97 -15.27 10.88
CA ASN A 118 14.29 -14.08 10.11
C ASN A 118 13.07 -13.15 9.95
N ASN A 119 13.08 -12.04 10.69
CA ASN A 119 12.02 -11.03 10.66
C ASN A 119 11.92 -10.25 9.33
N GLU A 120 12.94 -10.34 8.46
CA GLU A 120 13.03 -9.63 7.19
C GLU A 120 12.71 -10.52 5.98
N ARG A 121 12.30 -11.78 6.19
CA ARG A 121 11.90 -12.68 5.09
C ARG A 121 10.39 -12.77 4.97
N LEU A 122 9.85 -12.32 3.84
CA LEU A 122 8.43 -12.23 3.56
C LEU A 122 7.79 -13.59 3.28
N TRP A 123 6.94 -14.01 4.20
CA TRP A 123 5.97 -15.07 3.97
C TRP A 123 4.58 -14.50 3.74
N HIS A 124 3.79 -15.12 2.88
CA HIS A 124 2.39 -14.73 2.71
C HIS A 124 1.53 -15.60 3.61
N MET A 125 0.79 -14.96 4.50
CA MET A 125 0.06 -15.65 5.57
C MET A 125 -1.43 -15.41 5.44
N VAL A 126 -2.24 -16.43 5.71
CA VAL A 126 -3.71 -16.34 5.70
C VAL A 126 -4.27 -16.88 7.00
N SER A 127 -5.24 -16.18 7.58
CA SER A 127 -5.92 -16.61 8.80
C SER A 127 -7.35 -16.08 8.89
N TYR A 128 -8.02 -16.35 10.02
CA TYR A 128 -9.31 -15.77 10.34
C TYR A 128 -9.50 -15.55 11.84
N PHE A 129 -10.39 -14.63 12.19
CA PHE A 129 -11.00 -14.53 13.51
C PHE A 129 -12.41 -15.14 13.47
N ASP A 130 -12.67 -16.08 14.35
CA ASP A 130 -13.98 -16.72 14.48
C ASP A 130 -14.83 -15.97 15.50
N HIS A 131 -15.91 -15.32 15.02
CA HIS A 131 -16.78 -14.50 15.86
C HIS A 131 -17.68 -15.35 16.77
N LYS A 132 -17.80 -16.66 16.55
CA LYS A 132 -18.58 -17.54 17.44
C LYS A 132 -17.80 -17.91 18.69
N THR A 133 -16.52 -18.18 18.54
CA THR A 133 -15.65 -18.67 19.63
C THR A 133 -14.78 -17.57 20.24
N GLY A 134 -14.57 -16.48 19.50
CA GLY A 134 -13.61 -15.44 19.83
C GLY A 134 -12.16 -15.94 19.76
N THR A 135 -11.89 -16.94 18.91
CA THR A 135 -10.57 -17.56 18.73
C THR A 135 -10.01 -17.30 17.33
N VAL A 136 -8.71 -17.54 17.20
CA VAL A 136 -8.00 -17.56 15.93
C VAL A 136 -7.28 -18.90 15.78
N PRO A 137 -7.19 -19.49 14.57
CA PRO A 137 -6.45 -20.73 14.35
C PRO A 137 -4.96 -20.46 14.16
N ARG A 138 -4.13 -21.49 14.16
CA ARG A 138 -2.78 -21.37 13.60
C ARG A 138 -2.85 -20.82 12.16
N PRO A 139 -2.09 -19.76 11.82
CA PRO A 139 -2.17 -19.18 10.49
C PRO A 139 -1.56 -20.14 9.45
N THR A 140 -2.09 -20.11 8.23
CA THR A 140 -1.57 -20.91 7.12
C THR A 140 -0.51 -20.12 6.37
N ILE A 141 0.67 -20.70 6.20
CA ILE A 141 1.70 -20.23 5.26
C ILE A 141 1.22 -20.57 3.85
N LEU A 142 0.95 -19.54 3.04
CA LEU A 142 0.58 -19.70 1.64
C LEU A 142 1.81 -19.96 0.79
N LEU A 143 2.84 -19.13 0.93
CA LEU A 143 4.12 -19.24 0.22
C LEU A 143 5.22 -18.43 0.93
N ASP A 144 6.46 -18.76 0.60
CA ASP A 144 7.63 -17.93 0.84
C ASP A 144 7.90 -17.07 -0.41
N LYS A 145 7.89 -15.74 -0.26
CA LYS A 145 8.02 -14.83 -1.41
C LYS A 145 9.49 -14.64 -1.84
N LEU A 146 10.44 -15.18 -1.08
CA LEU A 146 11.88 -15.10 -1.32
C LEU A 146 12.40 -13.65 -1.44
N THR A 147 11.81 -12.74 -0.66
CA THR A 147 12.20 -11.33 -0.58
C THR A 147 11.89 -10.80 0.82
N GLY A 148 12.41 -9.61 1.14
CA GLY A 148 12.01 -8.85 2.33
C GLY A 148 11.19 -7.62 2.01
N ASP A 149 10.91 -7.37 0.73
CA ASP A 149 10.21 -6.18 0.28
C ASP A 149 8.71 -6.28 0.60
N ALA A 150 8.24 -5.51 1.60
CA ALA A 150 6.85 -5.52 2.03
C ALA A 150 5.88 -4.98 0.94
N HIS A 151 6.38 -4.35 -0.13
CA HIS A 151 5.55 -4.01 -1.29
C HIS A 151 5.01 -5.24 -2.02
N ASP A 152 5.53 -6.45 -1.75
CA ASP A 152 5.01 -7.71 -2.27
C ASP A 152 3.91 -8.34 -1.37
N ASN A 153 3.54 -7.69 -0.26
CA ASN A 153 2.52 -8.19 0.67
C ASN A 153 1.21 -8.62 -0.02
N PRO A 154 0.56 -9.71 0.45
CA PRO A 154 -0.65 -10.24 -0.18
C PRO A 154 -1.88 -9.35 0.05
N VAL A 155 -2.88 -9.48 -0.82
CA VAL A 155 -4.26 -8.99 -0.62
C VAL A 155 -5.27 -10.12 -0.75
N ILE A 156 -6.44 -9.96 -0.12
CA ILE A 156 -7.47 -11.00 -0.02
C ILE A 156 -8.75 -10.59 -0.76
N SER A 157 -9.48 -11.57 -1.28
CA SER A 157 -10.86 -11.41 -1.75
C SER A 157 -11.68 -12.67 -1.45
N ILE A 158 -13.01 -12.58 -1.49
CA ILE A 158 -13.92 -13.74 -1.35
C ILE A 158 -14.94 -13.66 -2.48
N ASP A 159 -15.09 -14.76 -3.24
CA ASP A 159 -16.06 -14.83 -4.35
C ASP A 159 -17.47 -15.22 -3.88
N ASP A 160 -18.42 -15.26 -4.81
CA ASP A 160 -19.83 -15.59 -4.54
C ASP A 160 -20.05 -16.99 -3.95
N ASP A 161 -19.14 -17.92 -4.25
CA ASP A 161 -19.19 -19.30 -3.79
C ASP A 161 -18.42 -19.48 -2.47
N GLY A 162 -17.92 -18.39 -1.88
CA GLY A 162 -17.23 -18.37 -0.61
C GLY A 162 -15.77 -18.77 -0.68
N TYR A 163 -15.18 -18.96 -1.86
CA TYR A 163 -13.77 -19.26 -1.98
C TYR A 163 -12.92 -18.02 -1.67
N ILE A 164 -11.85 -18.23 -0.92
CA ILE A 164 -10.89 -17.22 -0.55
C ILE A 164 -9.83 -17.12 -1.65
N TRP A 165 -9.61 -15.92 -2.13
CA TRP A 165 -8.59 -15.59 -3.13
C TRP A 165 -7.49 -14.76 -2.49
N ILE A 166 -6.24 -15.14 -2.73
CA ILE A 166 -5.07 -14.40 -2.28
C ILE A 166 -4.25 -13.97 -3.50
N PHE A 167 -4.07 -12.66 -3.64
CA PHE A 167 -3.27 -12.06 -4.70
C PHE A 167 -1.94 -11.62 -4.09
N SER A 168 -0.90 -12.37 -4.40
CA SER A 168 0.48 -12.09 -4.04
C SER A 168 1.03 -11.11 -5.06
N THR A 169 1.09 -9.84 -4.70
CA THR A 169 1.55 -8.77 -5.58
C THR A 169 3.08 -8.79 -5.75
N ALA A 170 3.56 -8.03 -6.73
CA ALA A 170 4.97 -7.75 -6.94
C ALA A 170 5.24 -6.24 -6.78
N HIS A 171 6.50 -5.86 -6.65
CA HIS A 171 6.93 -4.47 -6.70
C HIS A 171 7.82 -4.24 -7.92
N GLY A 172 7.28 -3.48 -8.87
CA GLY A 172 7.91 -3.41 -10.18
C GLY A 172 7.65 -4.69 -10.97
N SER A 173 8.64 -5.04 -11.76
CA SER A 173 8.52 -5.90 -12.94
C SER A 173 9.45 -7.12 -12.87
N TRP A 174 10.45 -7.08 -11.99
CA TRP A 174 11.47 -8.10 -11.85
C TRP A 174 11.01 -9.32 -11.06
N ARG A 175 9.99 -9.19 -10.21
CA ARG A 175 9.45 -10.27 -9.39
C ARG A 175 8.07 -10.70 -9.88
N PRO A 176 7.79 -12.01 -9.86
CA PRO A 176 6.48 -12.52 -10.23
C PRO A 176 5.44 -12.20 -9.16
N ALA A 177 4.20 -12.05 -9.61
CA ALA A 177 2.98 -12.04 -8.82
C ALA A 177 2.28 -13.40 -8.95
N TYR A 178 1.48 -13.77 -7.95
CA TYR A 178 0.78 -15.06 -7.90
C TYR A 178 -0.66 -14.90 -7.46
N ILE A 179 -1.55 -15.75 -7.96
CA ILE A 179 -2.95 -15.81 -7.51
C ILE A 179 -3.21 -17.20 -6.96
N HIS A 180 -3.73 -17.27 -5.74
CA HIS A 180 -4.13 -18.51 -5.10
C HIS A 180 -5.62 -18.50 -4.78
N LYS A 181 -6.25 -19.66 -4.90
CA LYS A 181 -7.64 -19.90 -4.52
C LYS A 181 -7.70 -20.98 -3.46
N SER A 182 -8.49 -20.80 -2.40
CA SER A 182 -8.73 -21.86 -1.42
C SER A 182 -9.36 -23.09 -2.09
N LYS A 183 -9.03 -24.31 -1.68
CA LYS A 183 -9.63 -25.53 -2.24
C LYS A 183 -11.08 -25.77 -1.79
N LYS A 184 -11.53 -25.09 -0.73
CA LYS A 184 -12.89 -25.17 -0.19
C LYS A 184 -13.38 -23.78 0.18
N PRO A 185 -14.69 -23.50 0.04
CA PRO A 185 -15.27 -22.26 0.55
C PRO A 185 -14.95 -22.05 2.04
N TYR A 186 -14.66 -20.80 2.41
CA TYR A 186 -14.43 -20.36 3.79
C TYR A 186 -13.36 -21.15 4.57
N SER A 187 -12.40 -21.77 3.86
CA SER A 187 -11.30 -22.53 4.46
C SER A 187 -9.95 -21.93 4.08
N ILE A 188 -9.08 -21.82 5.08
CA ILE A 188 -7.68 -21.41 4.92
C ILE A 188 -6.72 -22.62 4.90
N ASP A 189 -7.23 -23.85 4.93
CA ASP A 189 -6.38 -25.03 5.21
C ASP A 189 -5.51 -25.42 4.02
N SER A 190 -6.00 -25.16 2.80
CA SER A 190 -5.20 -25.36 1.61
C SER A 190 -5.70 -24.51 0.45
N PHE A 191 -4.74 -24.11 -0.38
CA PHE A 191 -4.92 -23.33 -1.58
C PHE A 191 -4.33 -24.07 -2.78
N GLU A 192 -4.78 -23.68 -3.95
CA GLU A 192 -4.19 -24.03 -5.24
C GLU A 192 -3.68 -22.77 -5.94
N LEU A 193 -2.52 -22.89 -6.61
CA LEU A 193 -2.00 -21.85 -7.48
C LEU A 193 -2.85 -21.77 -8.74
N ILE A 194 -3.38 -20.59 -9.01
CA ILE A 194 -4.06 -20.27 -10.26
C ILE A 194 -3.01 -19.73 -11.23
N ARG A 195 -3.11 -20.15 -12.50
CA ARG A 195 -2.33 -19.59 -13.61
C ARG A 195 -3.20 -18.57 -14.34
N PRO A 196 -3.23 -17.31 -13.89
CA PRO A 196 -4.11 -16.34 -14.50
C PRO A 196 -3.61 -15.95 -15.89
N VAL A 197 -4.55 -15.63 -16.76
CA VAL A 197 -4.31 -15.06 -18.08
C VAL A 197 -5.01 -13.71 -18.18
N LYS A 198 -4.47 -12.82 -19.02
CA LYS A 198 -5.11 -11.58 -19.45
C LYS A 198 -5.24 -11.56 -20.96
N MET A 199 -6.20 -10.82 -21.48
CA MET A 199 -6.24 -10.51 -22.91
C MET A 199 -5.22 -9.43 -23.25
N GLU A 200 -4.44 -9.65 -24.31
CA GLU A 200 -3.53 -8.67 -24.89
C GLU A 200 -3.51 -8.85 -26.41
N ASN A 201 -3.85 -7.80 -27.16
CA ASN A 201 -3.94 -7.85 -28.64
C ASN A 201 -4.79 -9.03 -29.17
N GLY A 202 -5.88 -9.37 -28.47
CA GLY A 202 -6.77 -10.47 -28.84
C GLY A 202 -6.23 -11.88 -28.51
N GLN A 203 -5.13 -12.01 -27.78
CA GLN A 203 -4.56 -13.28 -27.33
C GLN A 203 -4.55 -13.39 -25.80
N GLU A 204 -4.70 -14.60 -25.28
CA GLU A 204 -4.47 -14.88 -23.86
C GLU A 204 -2.97 -14.98 -23.59
N VAL A 205 -2.49 -14.14 -22.68
CA VAL A 205 -1.10 -14.15 -22.19
C VAL A 205 -1.09 -14.31 -20.67
N PRO A 206 -0.02 -14.85 -20.06
CA PRO A 206 0.08 -14.92 -18.60
C PRO A 206 -0.10 -13.56 -17.92
N MET A 207 -0.77 -13.55 -16.77
CA MET A 207 -0.89 -12.40 -15.88
C MET A 207 -0.06 -12.65 -14.61
N ASP A 208 1.26 -12.59 -14.74
CA ASP A 208 2.23 -13.00 -13.73
C ASP A 208 3.03 -11.84 -13.12
N ASN A 209 2.63 -10.59 -13.38
CA ASN A 209 3.19 -9.40 -12.73
C ASN A 209 2.09 -8.34 -12.55
N PHE A 210 1.89 -7.88 -11.33
CA PHE A 210 1.03 -6.73 -11.01
C PHE A 210 1.48 -6.14 -9.67
N SER A 211 1.38 -4.82 -9.52
CA SER A 211 1.76 -4.14 -8.28
C SER A 211 0.59 -3.42 -7.64
N TYR A 212 0.58 -3.34 -6.31
CA TYR A 212 -0.44 -2.60 -5.57
C TYR A 212 -1.86 -3.03 -5.90
N PHE A 213 -2.10 -4.34 -5.92
CA PHE A 213 -3.36 -4.91 -6.40
C PHE A 213 -4.52 -4.60 -5.44
N GLN A 214 -5.66 -4.18 -5.99
CA GLN A 214 -6.87 -3.82 -5.24
C GLN A 214 -8.10 -4.54 -5.79
N PRO A 215 -8.26 -5.84 -5.51
CA PRO A 215 -9.36 -6.65 -6.04
C PRO A 215 -10.65 -6.45 -5.24
N TRP A 216 -11.69 -6.05 -5.93
CA TRP A 216 -13.05 -5.96 -5.41
C TRP A 216 -13.94 -6.98 -6.09
N HIS A 217 -14.48 -7.92 -5.31
CA HIS A 217 -15.49 -8.85 -5.81
C HIS A 217 -16.88 -8.21 -5.64
N LEU A 218 -17.61 -8.08 -6.74
CA LEU A 218 -19.00 -7.63 -6.76
C LEU A 218 -19.91 -8.83 -7.05
N LYS A 219 -20.91 -9.00 -6.19
CA LYS A 219 -21.86 -10.12 -6.26
C LYS A 219 -22.44 -10.26 -7.67
N TYR A 220 -22.39 -11.47 -8.23
CA TYR A 220 -22.87 -11.85 -9.56
C TYR A 220 -22.16 -11.18 -10.75
N ARG A 221 -21.18 -10.30 -10.51
CA ARG A 221 -20.40 -9.63 -11.56
C ARG A 221 -18.96 -10.15 -11.65
N GLY A 222 -18.42 -10.64 -10.54
CA GLY A 222 -17.04 -11.09 -10.41
C GLY A 222 -16.12 -10.00 -9.87
N PHE A 223 -14.85 -10.07 -10.23
CA PHE A 223 -13.81 -9.16 -9.80
C PHE A 223 -13.70 -7.93 -10.72
N LEU A 224 -13.47 -6.78 -10.10
CA LEU A 224 -12.79 -5.65 -10.71
C LEU A 224 -11.54 -5.36 -9.89
N ALA A 225 -10.48 -4.88 -10.52
CA ALA A 225 -9.22 -4.58 -9.84
C ALA A 225 -8.61 -3.28 -10.32
N PHE A 226 -8.13 -2.48 -9.37
CA PHE A 226 -7.22 -1.36 -9.62
C PHE A 226 -5.82 -1.75 -9.20
N PHE A 227 -4.82 -1.43 -10.00
CA PHE A 227 -3.44 -1.75 -9.70
C PHE A 227 -2.49 -0.86 -10.49
N SER A 228 -1.21 -0.99 -10.20
CA SER A 228 -0.17 -0.33 -10.96
C SER A 228 0.53 -1.32 -11.89
N SER A 229 0.82 -0.86 -13.10
CA SER A 229 1.72 -1.54 -14.02
C SER A 229 3.03 -0.77 -14.13
N TYR A 230 4.13 -1.51 -14.15
CA TYR A 230 5.47 -1.00 -14.42
C TYR A 230 5.86 -1.46 -15.82
N SER A 231 6.03 -0.53 -16.76
CA SER A 231 6.49 -0.89 -18.11
C SER A 231 7.98 -1.20 -18.06
N ASP A 232 8.37 -2.44 -18.30
CA ASP A 232 9.76 -2.90 -18.13
C ASP A 232 10.62 -2.97 -19.39
N ALA A 233 10.03 -2.65 -20.53
CA ALA A 233 10.71 -2.68 -21.81
C ALA A 233 10.34 -1.40 -22.56
N GLY A 234 11.26 -0.90 -23.40
CA GLY A 234 11.04 0.25 -24.27
C GLY A 234 9.86 0.03 -25.23
N GLY A 235 8.65 0.26 -24.73
CA GLY A 235 7.36 0.09 -25.37
C GLY A 235 6.46 1.28 -25.05
N THR A 236 6.89 2.44 -25.51
CA THR A 236 6.08 3.53 -26.09
C THR A 236 4.58 3.60 -25.73
N ILE A 237 4.23 3.95 -24.49
CA ILE A 237 3.21 4.99 -24.30
C ILE A 237 3.97 6.30 -24.13
N VAL A 238 4.30 6.88 -25.29
CA VAL A 238 4.81 8.23 -25.38
C VAL A 238 3.59 9.14 -25.32
N GLY A 239 3.30 9.68 -24.12
CA GLY A 239 2.54 10.92 -24.05
C GLY A 239 3.24 11.99 -24.91
N PRO A 240 2.61 13.14 -25.24
CA PRO A 240 3.07 14.10 -26.26
C PRO A 240 4.51 14.66 -26.13
N HIS A 241 5.29 14.23 -25.11
CA HIS A 241 6.67 14.60 -24.82
C HIS A 241 7.63 13.43 -24.51
N GLY A 242 7.38 12.19 -24.95
CA GLY A 242 8.46 11.20 -25.06
C GLY A 242 8.89 10.42 -23.81
N ASN A 243 8.11 10.39 -22.72
CA ASN A 243 8.51 9.66 -21.50
C ASN A 243 7.35 8.78 -20.97
N PRO A 244 7.53 7.46 -20.78
CA PRO A 244 6.52 6.62 -20.13
C PRO A 244 6.37 7.07 -18.67
N ALA A 245 5.14 7.13 -18.17
CA ALA A 245 4.94 7.16 -16.73
C ALA A 245 5.56 5.87 -16.18
N GLN A 246 6.56 5.98 -15.30
CA GLN A 246 7.30 4.83 -14.77
C GLN A 246 6.38 3.87 -13.99
N ARG A 247 5.18 4.34 -13.62
CA ARG A 247 4.11 3.55 -13.02
C ARG A 247 2.73 4.07 -13.43
N THR A 248 2.00 3.34 -14.26
CA THR A 248 0.64 3.72 -14.70
C THR A 248 -0.43 3.10 -13.81
N LEU A 249 -1.59 3.77 -13.74
CA LEU A 249 -2.79 3.25 -13.08
C LEU A 249 -3.60 2.43 -14.08
N VAL A 250 -3.86 1.17 -13.71
CA VAL A 250 -4.53 0.17 -14.54
C VAL A 250 -5.80 -0.33 -13.87
N PHE A 251 -6.79 -0.65 -14.69
CA PHE A 251 -8.03 -1.32 -14.32
C PHE A 251 -8.22 -2.60 -15.14
N ALA A 252 -8.71 -3.66 -14.51
CA ALA A 252 -9.11 -4.88 -15.19
C ALA A 252 -10.29 -5.54 -14.47
N THR A 253 -11.00 -6.42 -15.18
CA THR A 253 -12.10 -7.21 -14.62
C THR A 253 -11.89 -8.69 -14.85
N SER A 254 -12.53 -9.53 -14.04
CA SER A 254 -12.54 -10.97 -14.25
C SER A 254 -13.82 -11.56 -13.67
N LYS A 255 -14.51 -12.42 -14.43
CA LYS A 255 -15.69 -13.10 -13.90
C LYS A 255 -15.36 -14.21 -12.91
N ASN A 256 -14.15 -14.76 -12.97
CA ASN A 256 -13.80 -16.01 -12.29
C ASN A 256 -12.44 -15.98 -11.58
N GLY A 257 -11.74 -14.84 -11.59
CA GLY A 257 -10.43 -14.65 -10.96
C GLY A 257 -9.24 -15.23 -11.72
N SER A 258 -9.47 -16.05 -12.76
CA SER A 258 -8.41 -16.68 -13.56
C SER A 258 -8.25 -16.09 -14.95
N ALA A 259 -9.34 -15.71 -15.61
CA ALA A 259 -9.32 -15.05 -16.92
C ALA A 259 -9.66 -13.56 -16.73
N TRP A 260 -8.69 -12.69 -16.98
CA TRP A 260 -8.81 -11.25 -16.83
C TRP A 260 -9.02 -10.57 -18.18
N SER A 261 -9.79 -9.49 -18.16
CA SER A 261 -10.00 -8.63 -19.33
C SER A 261 -8.68 -8.05 -19.83
N GLU A 262 -8.74 -7.44 -21.01
CA GLU A 262 -7.68 -6.53 -21.40
C GLU A 262 -7.51 -5.45 -20.33
N TRP A 263 -6.25 -5.12 -20.05
CA TRP A 263 -5.91 -4.12 -19.07
C TRP A 263 -6.15 -2.72 -19.62
N GLN A 264 -6.98 -1.95 -18.93
CA GLN A 264 -7.24 -0.56 -19.28
C GLN A 264 -6.27 0.33 -18.52
N THR A 265 -5.40 1.05 -19.23
CA THR A 265 -4.64 2.14 -18.59
C THR A 265 -5.57 3.33 -18.42
N ILE A 266 -5.83 3.73 -17.16
CA ILE A 266 -6.78 4.80 -16.85
C ILE A 266 -6.10 6.08 -16.36
N GLY A 267 -4.84 6.01 -15.91
CA GLY A 267 -4.05 7.17 -15.50
C GLY A 267 -2.56 7.03 -15.82
N ALA A 268 -1.99 8.07 -16.42
CA ALA A 268 -0.58 8.17 -16.83
C ALA A 268 -0.07 9.64 -16.76
N ILE A 269 -0.46 10.39 -15.72
CA ILE A 269 -0.01 11.77 -15.50
C ILE A 269 1.41 11.77 -14.90
N GLY A 270 2.33 12.53 -15.50
CA GLY A 270 3.69 12.69 -14.97
C GLY A 270 4.50 11.38 -14.99
N GLU A 271 5.13 11.04 -13.86
CA GLU A 271 5.96 9.84 -13.68
C GLU A 271 5.22 8.67 -13.02
N GLY A 272 3.97 8.89 -12.58
CA GLY A 272 3.11 7.82 -12.07
C GLY A 272 2.28 8.19 -10.85
N HIS A 273 1.57 7.18 -10.33
CA HIS A 273 0.48 7.36 -9.34
C HIS A 273 0.59 6.39 -8.18
N TYR A 274 0.16 6.79 -6.99
CA TYR A 274 -0.20 5.86 -5.92
C TYR A 274 -1.72 5.86 -5.71
N PRO A 275 -2.44 4.87 -6.25
CA PRO A 275 -3.90 4.84 -6.16
C PRO A 275 -4.40 4.23 -4.85
N ILE A 276 -5.57 4.67 -4.42
CA ILE A 276 -6.44 3.97 -3.49
C ILE A 276 -7.83 3.89 -4.12
N SER A 277 -8.50 2.77 -3.94
CA SER A 277 -9.84 2.53 -4.50
C SER A 277 -10.82 2.06 -3.44
N THR A 278 -12.11 2.09 -3.79
CA THR A 278 -13.21 1.47 -3.04
C THR A 278 -14.42 1.26 -3.96
N GLN A 279 -15.44 0.58 -3.44
CA GLN A 279 -16.71 0.33 -4.13
C GLN A 279 -17.87 0.35 -3.12
N ASN A 280 -19.10 0.51 -3.61
CA ASN A 280 -20.33 0.48 -2.78
C ASN A 280 -21.39 -0.51 -3.31
N GLY A 281 -20.99 -1.48 -4.15
CA GLY A 281 -21.87 -2.46 -4.78
C GLY A 281 -22.47 -1.96 -6.10
N GLU A 282 -22.61 -0.65 -6.27
CA GLU A 282 -23.17 -0.01 -7.47
C GLU A 282 -22.05 0.48 -8.38
N LYS A 283 -21.11 1.24 -7.81
CA LYS A 283 -19.96 1.85 -8.50
C LYS A 283 -18.63 1.58 -7.80
N ALA A 284 -17.55 1.81 -8.53
CA ALA A 284 -16.17 1.76 -8.04
C ALA A 284 -15.46 3.08 -8.34
N GLY A 285 -14.68 3.56 -7.38
CA GLY A 285 -13.96 4.83 -7.47
C GLY A 285 -12.48 4.65 -7.14
N VAL A 286 -11.64 5.50 -7.73
CA VAL A 286 -10.21 5.55 -7.48
C VAL A 286 -9.77 6.98 -7.25
N ALA A 287 -9.06 7.19 -6.15
CA ALA A 287 -8.36 8.43 -5.83
C ALA A 287 -6.85 8.22 -5.94
N PHE A 288 -6.14 9.19 -6.48
CA PHE A 288 -4.70 9.06 -6.68
C PHE A 288 -4.01 10.43 -6.66
N ASN A 289 -2.70 10.40 -6.43
CA ASN A 289 -1.79 11.52 -6.63
C ASN A 289 -1.01 11.32 -7.94
N TYR A 290 -0.22 12.30 -8.36
CA TYR A 290 0.75 12.10 -9.43
C TYR A 290 2.15 12.50 -9.00
N HIS A 291 3.14 11.97 -9.69
CA HIS A 291 4.53 12.30 -9.53
C HIS A 291 4.93 13.32 -10.62
N PRO A 292 5.26 14.57 -10.27
CA PRO A 292 5.77 15.53 -11.22
C PRO A 292 7.03 15.00 -11.91
N ARG A 293 7.21 15.35 -13.18
CA ARG A 293 8.44 15.02 -13.91
C ARG A 293 9.62 15.75 -13.28
N LYS A 294 10.78 15.11 -13.23
CA LYS A 294 12.02 15.74 -12.71
C LYS A 294 12.31 17.04 -13.46
N LYS A 295 12.12 18.20 -12.82
CA LYS A 295 12.58 19.50 -13.35
C LYS A 295 13.94 19.90 -12.79
N LEU A 296 14.35 19.30 -11.66
CA LEU A 296 15.55 19.62 -10.88
C LEU A 296 16.21 18.33 -10.34
N PRO A 297 17.48 18.36 -9.91
CA PRO A 297 18.20 17.17 -9.40
C PRO A 297 17.49 16.45 -8.26
N GLU A 298 16.68 17.18 -7.50
CA GLU A 298 16.01 16.69 -6.28
C GLU A 298 14.57 16.23 -6.51
N GLN A 299 13.90 16.59 -7.60
CA GLN A 299 12.51 16.18 -7.87
C GLN A 299 12.48 14.76 -8.45
N GLY A 300 11.67 13.86 -7.88
CA GLY A 300 11.58 12.45 -8.27
C GLY A 300 10.42 11.70 -7.60
N LEU A 301 10.49 10.36 -7.51
CA LEU A 301 9.40 9.48 -7.02
C LEU A 301 8.88 9.76 -5.59
N ASN A 302 9.60 10.57 -4.82
CA ASN A 302 9.18 11.00 -3.50
C ASN A 302 8.23 12.21 -3.52
N TYR A 303 8.14 12.94 -4.63
CA TYR A 303 7.45 14.24 -4.74
C TYR A 303 6.01 14.13 -5.28
N ARG A 304 5.29 13.11 -4.83
CA ARG A 304 3.86 12.89 -5.14
C ARG A 304 3.01 14.08 -4.67
N THR A 305 2.20 14.66 -5.55
CA THR A 305 1.35 15.82 -5.25
C THR A 305 0.01 15.75 -6.02
N ASN A 306 -0.81 16.78 -5.87
CA ASN A 306 -2.22 16.89 -6.27
C ASN A 306 -3.09 15.71 -5.81
N LEU A 307 -4.40 15.92 -5.89
CA LEU A 307 -5.39 14.90 -5.59
C LEU A 307 -6.36 14.81 -6.77
N TYR A 308 -6.55 13.60 -7.29
CA TYR A 308 -7.50 13.30 -8.36
C TYR A 308 -8.50 12.24 -7.91
N TYR A 309 -9.67 12.24 -8.53
CA TYR A 309 -10.69 11.23 -8.35
C TYR A 309 -11.47 10.97 -9.64
N MET A 310 -11.71 9.71 -9.94
CA MET A 310 -12.59 9.26 -11.02
C MET A 310 -13.34 7.99 -10.61
N GLU A 311 -14.48 7.74 -11.25
CA GLU A 311 -15.33 6.59 -10.95
C GLU A 311 -15.94 5.96 -12.21
N THR A 312 -16.40 4.72 -12.02
CA THR A 312 -17.18 3.96 -12.99
C THR A 312 -18.36 3.30 -12.27
N ASP A 313 -19.54 3.36 -12.86
CA ASP A 313 -20.75 2.67 -12.42
C ASP A 313 -21.22 1.58 -13.40
N ASP A 314 -20.45 1.36 -14.47
CA ASP A 314 -20.73 0.39 -15.53
C ASP A 314 -19.64 -0.69 -15.63
N PHE A 315 -18.94 -0.95 -14.52
CA PHE A 315 -17.91 -1.99 -14.39
C PHE A 315 -16.68 -1.74 -15.29
N GLY A 316 -16.34 -0.46 -15.49
CA GLY A 316 -15.18 0.00 -16.24
C GLY A 316 -15.38 0.06 -17.75
N ASN A 317 -16.62 0.14 -18.25
CA ASN A 317 -16.87 0.41 -19.66
C ASN A 317 -16.70 1.91 -19.98
N SER A 318 -17.01 2.78 -19.01
CA SER A 318 -16.77 4.22 -19.09
C SER A 318 -16.31 4.78 -17.76
N TRP A 319 -15.70 5.97 -17.84
CA TRP A 319 -15.12 6.69 -16.71
C TRP A 319 -15.65 8.11 -16.66
N LYS A 320 -15.84 8.62 -15.44
CA LYS A 320 -16.37 9.97 -15.21
C LYS A 320 -15.81 10.63 -13.96
N THR A 321 -15.94 11.94 -13.90
CA THR A 321 -15.73 12.71 -12.66
C THR A 321 -16.86 12.41 -11.67
N VAL A 322 -16.69 12.79 -10.41
CA VAL A 322 -17.73 12.67 -9.38
C VAL A 322 -19.03 13.42 -9.73
N GLY A 323 -18.94 14.49 -10.54
CA GLY A 323 -20.09 15.25 -11.03
C GLY A 323 -20.74 14.66 -12.29
N GLY A 324 -20.27 13.49 -12.77
CA GLY A 324 -20.84 12.79 -13.92
C GLY A 324 -20.29 13.22 -15.28
N GLN A 325 -19.29 14.12 -15.34
CA GLN A 325 -18.66 14.49 -16.61
C GLN A 325 -17.85 13.30 -17.15
N PRO A 326 -18.05 12.87 -18.41
CA PRO A 326 -17.25 11.81 -19.03
C PRO A 326 -15.76 12.15 -19.07
N LEU A 327 -14.91 11.14 -18.88
CA LEU A 327 -13.45 11.23 -18.93
C LEU A 327 -12.90 10.33 -20.03
N GLU A 328 -11.98 10.87 -20.83
CA GLU A 328 -11.19 10.09 -21.78
C GLU A 328 -9.96 9.51 -21.07
N THR A 329 -9.88 8.18 -21.02
CA THR A 329 -8.75 7.45 -20.44
C THR A 329 -7.74 7.02 -21.50
N PRO A 330 -6.42 7.02 -21.19
CA PRO A 330 -5.83 7.36 -19.89
C PRO A 330 -5.79 8.88 -19.63
N LEU A 331 -5.99 9.28 -18.37
CA LEU A 331 -5.72 10.64 -17.94
C LEU A 331 -4.22 10.94 -18.04
N THR A 332 -3.83 11.94 -18.83
CA THR A 332 -2.42 12.29 -19.09
C THR A 332 -2.06 13.73 -18.73
N ASP A 333 -3.06 14.61 -18.63
CA ASP A 333 -2.89 16.02 -18.25
C ASP A 333 -3.00 16.19 -16.73
N VAL A 334 -2.11 17.01 -16.17
CA VAL A 334 -2.14 17.46 -14.76
C VAL A 334 -3.43 18.26 -14.49
N ASN A 335 -3.91 19.03 -15.47
CA ASN A 335 -5.13 19.83 -15.37
C ASN A 335 -6.34 19.05 -15.90
N SER A 336 -6.52 17.82 -15.42
CA SER A 336 -7.66 16.96 -15.77
C SER A 336 -8.95 17.42 -15.07
N PRO A 337 -10.15 17.21 -15.68
CA PRO A 337 -11.43 17.36 -14.97
C PRO A 337 -11.57 16.48 -13.72
N ALA A 338 -10.75 15.43 -13.59
CA ALA A 338 -10.68 14.58 -12.40
C ALA A 338 -9.93 15.23 -11.21
N LEU A 339 -9.33 16.42 -11.39
CA LEU A 339 -8.58 17.11 -10.34
C LEU A 339 -9.51 17.56 -9.21
N VAL A 340 -9.26 17.03 -8.02
CA VAL A 340 -9.93 17.41 -6.77
C VAL A 340 -9.26 18.65 -6.18
N LYS A 341 -7.92 18.64 -6.11
CA LYS A 341 -7.14 19.76 -5.57
C LYS A 341 -5.70 19.80 -6.09
N ALA A 342 -5.27 20.97 -6.54
CA ALA A 342 -3.89 21.25 -6.96
C ALA A 342 -3.01 21.62 -5.75
N TYR A 343 -2.24 20.67 -5.24
CA TYR A 343 -1.30 20.87 -4.15
C TYR A 343 0.13 21.20 -4.63
N GLU A 344 0.44 21.00 -5.92
CA GLU A 344 1.75 21.36 -6.50
C GLU A 344 2.02 22.86 -6.33
N ALA A 345 0.99 23.70 -6.56
CA ALA A 345 1.08 25.15 -6.41
C ALA A 345 1.37 25.58 -4.95
N ASP A 346 0.93 24.78 -3.98
CA ASP A 346 1.18 25.00 -2.56
C ASP A 346 2.51 24.39 -2.10
N SER A 347 3.28 23.77 -3.00
CA SER A 347 4.49 23.00 -2.68
C SER A 347 4.25 21.91 -1.62
N LEU A 348 3.07 21.29 -1.65
CA LEU A 348 2.69 20.22 -0.74
C LEU A 348 2.72 18.87 -1.42
N LEU A 349 3.29 17.88 -0.75
CA LEU A 349 3.19 16.48 -1.13
C LEU A 349 1.84 15.91 -0.69
N VAL A 350 1.36 14.86 -1.36
CA VAL A 350 0.07 14.20 -1.09
C VAL A 350 0.28 12.69 -0.93
N TYR A 351 -0.07 12.16 0.25
CA TYR A 351 0.06 10.75 0.61
C TYR A 351 -1.32 10.12 0.81
N MET A 352 -1.71 9.24 -0.11
CA MET A 352 -3.00 8.54 -0.07
C MET A 352 -3.08 7.55 1.11
N LYS A 353 -4.19 7.61 1.87
CA LYS A 353 -4.45 6.71 3.01
C LYS A 353 -5.61 5.76 2.71
N ASP A 354 -6.84 6.28 2.69
CA ASP A 354 -8.04 5.49 2.54
C ASP A 354 -9.19 6.27 1.90
N MET A 355 -10.26 5.59 1.50
CA MET A 355 -11.44 6.24 0.94
C MET A 355 -12.71 5.42 1.20
N VAL A 356 -13.83 6.12 1.28
CA VAL A 356 -15.17 5.56 1.49
C VAL A 356 -16.19 6.29 0.63
N TYR A 357 -17.36 5.66 0.48
CA TYR A 357 -18.57 6.36 0.10
C TYR A 357 -19.39 6.64 1.35
N ASP A 358 -20.04 7.81 1.39
CA ASP A 358 -21.08 8.09 2.37
C ASP A 358 -22.39 7.36 2.02
N ALA A 359 -23.42 7.55 2.84
CA ALA A 359 -24.72 6.91 2.65
C ALA A 359 -25.44 7.34 1.35
N ALA A 360 -25.08 8.50 0.79
CA ALA A 360 -25.61 8.99 -0.49
C ALA A 360 -24.74 8.57 -1.70
N GLY A 361 -23.69 7.77 -1.48
CA GLY A 361 -22.78 7.34 -2.54
C GLY A 361 -21.79 8.41 -2.97
N ASN A 362 -21.58 9.47 -2.18
CA ASN A 362 -20.57 10.47 -2.44
C ASN A 362 -19.20 10.03 -1.89
N PRO A 363 -18.11 10.19 -2.65
CA PRO A 363 -16.78 9.81 -2.19
C PRO A 363 -16.24 10.76 -1.10
N ALA A 364 -15.56 10.17 -0.12
CA ALA A 364 -14.72 10.86 0.83
C ALA A 364 -13.33 10.22 0.89
N ILE A 365 -12.29 11.04 0.72
CA ILE A 365 -10.90 10.63 0.52
C ILE A 365 -10.06 11.10 1.71
N LEU A 366 -9.46 10.15 2.41
CA LEU A 366 -8.50 10.37 3.49
C LEU A 366 -7.07 10.40 2.92
N TYR A 367 -6.37 11.49 3.17
CA TYR A 367 -4.99 11.70 2.70
C TYR A 367 -4.18 12.54 3.70
N LEU A 368 -2.87 12.61 3.48
CA LEU A 368 -1.97 13.46 4.25
C LEU A 368 -1.23 14.41 3.32
N THR A 369 -1.03 15.65 3.76
CA THR A 369 -0.14 16.61 3.09
C THR A 369 1.10 16.92 3.92
N SER A 370 2.24 17.08 3.27
CA SER A 370 3.51 17.42 3.93
C SER A 370 4.37 18.35 3.06
N ARG A 371 5.41 18.97 3.65
CA ARG A 371 6.34 19.85 2.93
C ARG A 371 7.54 19.13 2.30
N GLY A 372 7.76 17.87 2.69
CA GLY A 372 8.82 17.02 2.15
C GLY A 372 8.62 15.55 2.53
N TYR A 373 9.52 14.70 2.07
CA TYR A 373 9.38 13.25 2.17
C TYR A 373 10.23 12.61 3.27
N GLU A 374 11.28 13.32 3.70
CA GLU A 374 12.25 12.89 4.70
C GLU A 374 11.60 12.73 6.08
N SER A 375 12.14 11.79 6.86
CA SER A 375 11.81 11.59 8.28
C SER A 375 12.43 12.70 9.13
N GLY A 376 11.85 12.95 10.30
CA GLY A 376 12.25 14.05 11.19
C GLY A 376 11.33 15.29 11.14
N PRO A 377 11.51 16.26 12.05
CA PRO A 377 10.61 17.40 12.21
C PRO A 377 10.66 18.43 11.08
N ASP A 378 11.72 18.46 10.28
CA ASP A 378 11.98 19.55 9.31
C ASP A 378 10.86 19.78 8.29
N ASN A 379 10.09 18.73 7.97
CA ASN A 379 9.01 18.74 7.00
C ASN A 379 7.61 18.95 7.61
N ASP A 380 7.54 19.30 8.90
CA ASP A 380 6.28 19.58 9.57
C ASP A 380 5.59 20.86 9.05
N PRO A 381 4.25 20.93 9.17
CA PRO A 381 3.38 19.88 9.69
C PRO A 381 3.02 18.83 8.63
N ARG A 382 2.81 17.59 9.08
CA ARG A 382 2.21 16.52 8.28
C ARG A 382 0.73 16.42 8.64
N THR A 383 -0.11 16.98 7.77
CA THR A 383 -1.52 17.24 8.06
C THR A 383 -2.42 16.15 7.47
N TRP A 384 -3.19 15.48 8.30
CA TRP A 384 -4.25 14.56 7.86
C TRP A 384 -5.48 15.35 7.44
N ARG A 385 -6.00 15.03 6.26
CA ARG A 385 -7.07 15.76 5.61
C ARG A 385 -8.14 14.82 5.06
N LEU A 386 -9.35 15.35 4.99
CA LEU A 386 -10.45 14.73 4.25
C LEU A 386 -10.82 15.62 3.07
N ALA A 387 -11.04 15.02 1.90
CA ALA A 387 -11.74 15.64 0.79
C ALA A 387 -13.04 14.88 0.56
N LYS A 388 -14.19 15.53 0.73
CA LYS A 388 -15.51 14.91 0.61
C LYS A 388 -16.32 15.62 -0.47
N TRP A 389 -16.96 14.87 -1.35
CA TRP A 389 -17.95 15.43 -2.25
C TRP A 389 -19.30 15.56 -1.55
N ASN A 390 -19.94 16.72 -1.64
CA ASN A 390 -21.25 16.96 -0.99
C ASN A 390 -22.45 16.89 -1.97
N GLY A 391 -22.22 16.46 -3.21
CA GLY A 391 -23.20 16.47 -4.29
C GLY A 391 -22.98 17.61 -5.30
N GLU A 392 -22.26 18.67 -4.91
CA GLU A 392 -22.03 19.86 -5.77
C GLU A 392 -20.56 20.24 -5.88
N LYS A 393 -19.79 20.13 -4.79
CA LYS A 393 -18.38 20.52 -4.73
C LYS A 393 -17.59 19.66 -3.74
N TRP A 394 -16.27 19.70 -3.89
CA TRP A 394 -15.35 19.12 -2.91
C TRP A 394 -15.21 20.04 -1.69
N LEU A 395 -15.47 19.48 -0.52
CA LEU A 395 -15.20 20.08 0.79
C LEU A 395 -13.91 19.51 1.34
N HIS A 396 -13.15 20.34 2.06
CA HIS A 396 -11.88 19.94 2.65
C HIS A 396 -11.84 20.27 4.14
N SER A 397 -11.43 19.32 4.95
CA SER A 397 -11.22 19.51 6.38
C SER A 397 -9.87 18.95 6.82
N GLN A 398 -9.41 19.43 7.97
CA GLN A 398 -8.26 18.87 8.68
C GLN A 398 -8.79 17.98 9.80
N ILE A 399 -8.18 16.80 9.96
CA ILE A 399 -8.53 15.86 11.02
C ILE A 399 -7.58 16.04 12.21
N THR A 400 -6.28 15.94 11.93
CA THR A 400 -5.19 16.00 12.91
C THR A 400 -3.86 16.22 12.18
N THR A 401 -2.76 16.28 12.92
CA THR A 401 -1.41 16.08 12.40
C THR A 401 -0.83 14.75 12.92
N SER A 402 0.19 14.23 12.24
CA SER A 402 1.08 13.19 12.76
C SER A 402 2.53 13.57 12.45
N ASP A 403 3.49 12.72 12.79
CA ASP A 403 4.91 13.03 12.67
C ASP A 403 5.60 12.31 11.49
N HIS A 404 4.88 11.45 10.74
CA HIS A 404 5.45 10.80 9.57
C HIS A 404 4.52 10.63 8.35
N ASN A 405 5.08 10.71 7.15
CA ASN A 405 4.30 10.68 5.91
C ASN A 405 3.68 9.31 5.59
N TYR A 406 4.25 8.24 6.17
CA TYR A 406 3.82 6.85 5.96
C TYR A 406 2.87 6.34 7.04
N ASP A 407 2.48 7.18 7.99
CA ASP A 407 1.41 6.86 8.95
C ASP A 407 0.14 6.58 8.16
N MET A 408 -0.50 5.45 8.41
CA MET A 408 -1.63 5.01 7.62
C MET A 408 -2.71 4.45 8.54
N GLY A 409 -3.92 4.91 8.30
CA GLY A 409 -5.11 4.55 9.02
C GLY A 409 -6.30 4.51 8.07
N SER A 410 -7.44 4.12 8.60
CA SER A 410 -8.67 3.93 7.84
C SER A 410 -9.80 4.82 8.33
N ILE A 411 -10.68 5.17 7.41
CA ILE A 411 -11.89 5.95 7.66
C ILE A 411 -13.13 5.06 7.60
N TYR A 412 -14.10 5.34 8.47
CA TYR A 412 -15.36 4.62 8.62
C TYR A 412 -16.52 5.59 8.58
N THR A 413 -17.57 5.24 7.85
CA THR A 413 -18.87 5.90 7.84
C THR A 413 -19.84 5.04 8.65
N GLU A 414 -19.75 5.11 9.99
CA GLU A 414 -20.53 4.20 10.85
C GLU A 414 -22.03 4.49 10.80
N ARG A 415 -22.37 5.77 10.73
CA ARG A 415 -23.71 6.32 10.58
C ARG A 415 -23.59 7.60 9.75
N GLU A 416 -24.73 8.13 9.33
CA GLU A 416 -24.78 9.39 8.58
C GLU A 416 -24.03 10.51 9.31
N ASP A 417 -24.21 10.61 10.62
CA ASP A 417 -23.68 11.64 11.51
C ASP A 417 -22.50 11.16 12.36
N ARG A 418 -21.95 9.95 12.17
CA ARG A 418 -20.79 9.49 12.96
C ARG A 418 -19.74 8.85 12.07
N TRP A 419 -18.68 9.59 11.84
CA TRP A 419 -17.54 9.17 11.04
C TRP A 419 -16.34 8.97 11.96
N VAL A 420 -15.54 7.94 11.68
CA VAL A 420 -14.42 7.56 12.53
C VAL A 420 -13.16 7.44 11.69
N VAL A 421 -12.04 7.89 12.22
CA VAL A 421 -10.70 7.60 11.69
C VAL A 421 -9.90 6.92 12.79
N MET A 422 -9.39 5.72 12.52
CA MET A 422 -8.44 5.02 13.39
C MET A 422 -7.07 5.00 12.71
N ALA A 423 -6.07 5.61 13.33
CA ALA A 423 -4.77 5.82 12.71
C ALA A 423 -3.65 5.99 13.76
N PRO A 424 -2.41 5.60 13.44
CA PRO A 424 -1.26 5.77 14.33
C PRO A 424 -0.70 7.19 14.22
N THR A 425 -1.46 8.17 14.70
CA THR A 425 -1.15 9.61 14.56
C THR A 425 -0.57 10.22 15.82
N LEU A 426 -0.72 9.55 16.95
CA LEU A 426 -0.16 9.97 18.23
C LEU A 426 1.31 9.54 18.28
N LYS A 427 2.17 10.32 18.94
CA LYS A 427 3.60 10.00 19.03
C LYS A 427 3.80 8.64 19.72
N GLY A 428 4.55 7.75 19.08
CA GLY A 428 5.00 6.49 19.68
C GLY A 428 6.44 6.56 20.17
N ALA A 429 7.00 5.39 20.50
CA ALA A 429 8.37 5.26 21.02
C ALA A 429 9.46 5.68 20.02
N GLN A 430 9.20 5.63 18.71
CA GLN A 430 10.12 6.10 17.67
C GLN A 430 9.52 7.29 16.92
N ALA A 431 9.35 8.42 17.60
CA ALA A 431 8.81 9.65 17.01
C ALA A 431 9.54 10.06 15.71
N TYR A 432 8.77 10.61 14.78
CA TYR A 432 9.15 11.01 13.41
C TYR A 432 9.64 9.87 12.50
N ASN A 433 9.43 8.61 12.90
CA ASN A 433 9.49 7.45 12.02
C ASN A 433 8.07 6.91 11.80
N PRO A 434 7.82 6.01 10.82
CA PRO A 434 6.47 5.53 10.57
C PRO A 434 5.75 4.98 11.79
N GLY A 435 4.47 5.33 11.89
CA GLY A 435 3.58 4.88 12.94
C GLY A 435 3.77 5.62 14.26
N GLY A 436 3.09 5.11 15.28
CA GLY A 436 3.05 5.72 16.59
C GLY A 436 2.03 5.00 17.47
N GLU A 437 1.41 5.71 18.40
CA GLU A 437 0.23 5.20 19.10
C GLU A 437 -1.03 5.42 18.26
N VAL A 438 -1.99 4.49 18.37
CA VAL A 438 -3.23 4.52 17.59
C VAL A 438 -4.24 5.44 18.26
N GLY A 439 -4.68 6.47 17.56
CA GLY A 439 -5.79 7.34 17.95
C GLY A 439 -7.07 6.98 17.21
N MET A 440 -8.21 7.20 17.87
CA MET A 440 -9.56 7.17 17.29
C MET A 440 -10.12 8.60 17.28
N TYR A 441 -10.37 9.11 16.09
CA TYR A 441 -10.95 10.43 15.87
C TYR A 441 -12.38 10.29 15.39
N VAL A 442 -13.27 11.12 15.93
CA VAL A 442 -14.68 11.13 15.57
C VAL A 442 -15.08 12.48 15.01
N SER A 443 -15.89 12.44 13.96
CA SER A 443 -16.65 13.58 13.46
C SER A 443 -18.15 13.28 13.62
N THR A 444 -18.88 14.28 14.12
CA THR A 444 -20.34 14.24 14.24
C THR A 444 -21.08 15.11 13.22
N ASP A 445 -20.34 15.68 12.27
CA ASP A 445 -20.79 16.64 11.27
C ASP A 445 -20.33 16.20 9.86
N GLN A 446 -20.35 14.89 9.64
CA GLN A 446 -20.02 14.24 8.37
C GLN A 446 -18.64 14.60 7.80
N GLY A 447 -17.66 14.79 8.68
CA GLY A 447 -16.26 15.01 8.36
C GLY A 447 -15.83 16.49 8.33
N GLU A 448 -16.67 17.44 8.73
CA GLU A 448 -16.31 18.87 8.75
C GLU A 448 -15.34 19.21 9.90
N SER A 449 -15.61 18.68 11.11
CA SER A 449 -14.74 18.80 12.28
C SER A 449 -14.47 17.44 12.93
N TRP A 450 -13.33 17.33 13.61
CA TRP A 450 -12.84 16.08 14.19
C TRP A 450 -12.32 16.31 15.60
N GLN A 451 -12.55 15.33 16.46
CA GLN A 451 -12.02 15.30 17.82
C GLN A 451 -11.38 13.95 18.08
N LEU A 452 -10.23 13.94 18.77
CA LEU A 452 -9.68 12.71 19.33
C LEU A 452 -10.63 12.22 20.42
N GLU A 453 -11.30 11.10 20.18
CA GLU A 453 -12.22 10.49 21.16
C GLU A 453 -11.46 9.58 22.13
N ARG A 454 -10.43 8.87 21.65
CA ARG A 454 -9.66 7.91 22.44
C ARG A 454 -8.27 7.64 21.86
N ALA A 455 -7.27 7.44 22.70
CA ALA A 455 -6.05 6.72 22.35
C ALA A 455 -6.27 5.22 22.58
N LEU A 456 -6.17 4.41 21.52
CA LEU A 456 -6.39 2.95 21.58
C LEU A 456 -5.16 2.21 22.14
N THR A 457 -3.98 2.79 21.96
CA THR A 457 -2.71 2.29 22.49
C THR A 457 -1.95 3.43 23.17
N SER A 458 -1.06 3.10 24.09
CA SER A 458 -0.21 4.06 24.80
C SER A 458 0.99 3.37 25.43
N GLY A 459 2.14 4.05 25.47
CA GLY A 459 3.33 3.54 26.15
C GLY A 459 3.94 2.30 25.48
N SER A 460 3.66 2.09 24.20
CA SER A 460 4.11 0.94 23.43
C SER A 460 5.61 1.03 23.17
N ALA A 461 6.30 -0.11 23.27
CA ALA A 461 7.75 -0.16 22.98
C ALA A 461 8.05 0.10 21.48
N TYR A 462 7.10 -0.21 20.59
CA TYR A 462 7.22 -0.10 19.15
C TYR A 462 6.10 0.76 18.58
N ASN A 463 6.38 1.49 17.51
CA ASN A 463 5.34 2.18 16.76
C ASN A 463 4.36 1.18 16.13
N HIS A 464 3.06 1.42 16.29
CA HIS A 464 2.01 0.76 15.52
C HIS A 464 1.91 1.40 14.15
N THR A 465 1.80 0.60 13.08
CA THR A 465 1.82 1.11 11.70
C THR A 465 0.65 0.53 10.89
N TYR A 466 0.23 1.23 9.84
CA TYR A 466 -0.75 0.75 8.84
C TYR A 466 -2.02 0.13 9.43
N VAL A 467 -2.82 0.95 10.12
CA VAL A 467 -4.12 0.55 10.67
C VAL A 467 -5.14 0.36 9.55
N ARG A 468 -5.61 -0.88 9.34
CA ARG A 468 -6.46 -1.26 8.22
C ARG A 468 -7.88 -1.59 8.65
N LYS A 469 -8.84 -1.05 7.92
CA LYS A 469 -10.25 -1.48 7.99
C LYS A 469 -10.49 -2.79 7.24
N PRO A 470 -11.13 -3.79 7.86
CA PRO A 470 -11.74 -4.93 7.16
C PRO A 470 -12.91 -4.50 6.27
N LEU A 471 -13.03 -5.11 5.09
CA LEU A 471 -14.25 -4.99 4.29
C LEU A 471 -15.43 -5.62 5.06
N ASN A 472 -16.55 -4.90 5.13
CA ASN A 472 -17.74 -5.29 5.89
C ASN A 472 -17.49 -5.55 7.38
N ALA A 473 -16.56 -4.80 7.99
CA ALA A 473 -16.09 -5.00 9.37
C ALA A 473 -17.20 -5.35 10.39
N HIS A 474 -17.00 -6.46 11.11
CA HIS A 474 -17.83 -6.84 12.25
C HIS A 474 -17.39 -6.07 13.51
N PRO A 475 -18.28 -5.71 14.44
CA PRO A 475 -17.91 -4.97 15.64
C PRO A 475 -16.78 -5.57 16.47
N ASP A 476 -16.62 -6.89 16.49
CA ASP A 476 -15.59 -7.55 17.31
C ASP A 476 -14.20 -7.58 16.64
N PHE A 477 -14.11 -7.29 15.34
CA PHE A 477 -12.86 -7.20 14.58
C PHE A 477 -12.98 -6.07 13.56
N TYR A 478 -12.60 -4.88 13.98
CA TYR A 478 -12.94 -3.61 13.35
C TYR A 478 -11.75 -2.88 12.72
N ALA A 479 -10.55 -3.06 13.26
CA ALA A 479 -9.28 -2.60 12.69
C ALA A 479 -8.21 -3.67 12.84
N PHE A 480 -7.23 -3.74 11.93
CA PHE A 480 -6.15 -4.75 11.90
C PHE A 480 -4.82 -4.13 11.48
N TRP A 481 -3.72 -4.39 12.20
CA TRP A 481 -2.43 -3.74 11.97
C TRP A 481 -1.24 -4.50 12.59
N ALA A 482 -0.03 -3.95 12.39
CA ALA A 482 1.20 -4.46 12.97
C ALA A 482 1.97 -3.39 13.76
N ASP A 483 2.94 -3.81 14.56
CA ASP A 483 3.95 -2.92 15.15
C ASP A 483 5.37 -3.35 14.81
N GLY A 484 6.33 -2.47 15.05
CA GLY A 484 7.75 -2.82 15.02
C GLY A 484 8.62 -1.59 15.27
N HIS A 485 9.84 -1.82 15.73
CA HIS A 485 10.77 -0.73 15.99
C HIS A 485 11.18 -0.04 14.69
N ALA A 486 10.97 1.27 14.59
CA ALA A 486 11.11 1.99 13.31
C ALA A 486 12.54 2.50 13.00
N ARG A 487 13.54 2.05 13.76
CA ARG A 487 14.97 2.44 13.59
C ARG A 487 15.95 1.26 13.60
N GLU A 488 15.49 0.05 13.90
CA GLU A 488 16.31 -1.19 13.88
C GLU A 488 15.41 -2.41 13.68
N VAL A 489 16.00 -3.49 13.17
CA VAL A 489 15.31 -4.78 12.99
C VAL A 489 14.78 -5.24 14.34
N SER A 490 13.50 -5.63 14.37
CA SER A 490 12.81 -6.05 15.59
C SER A 490 11.77 -7.10 15.27
N LYS A 491 11.16 -7.65 16.32
CA LYS A 491 9.92 -8.41 16.16
C LYS A 491 8.81 -7.48 15.66
N SER A 492 7.87 -8.05 14.91
CA SER A 492 6.66 -7.37 14.46
C SER A 492 5.45 -8.18 14.87
N ARG A 493 4.60 -7.58 15.71
CA ARG A 493 3.40 -8.22 16.28
C ARG A 493 2.17 -7.74 15.56
N LEU A 494 1.12 -8.55 15.56
CA LEU A 494 -0.14 -8.25 14.89
C LEU A 494 -1.23 -7.97 15.92
N TYR A 495 -2.08 -6.99 15.60
CA TYR A 495 -3.14 -6.53 16.49
C TYR A 495 -4.44 -6.36 15.73
N TYR A 496 -5.54 -6.45 16.45
CA TYR A 496 -6.82 -5.92 15.99
C TYR A 496 -7.51 -5.13 17.11
N ALA A 497 -8.47 -4.30 16.72
CA ALA A 497 -9.36 -3.62 17.66
C ALA A 497 -10.80 -4.01 17.39
N ASP A 498 -11.60 -4.08 18.45
CA ASP A 498 -13.06 -4.03 18.33
C ASP A 498 -13.53 -2.60 18.02
N LYS A 499 -14.82 -2.45 17.71
CA LYS A 499 -15.43 -1.17 17.34
C LYS A 499 -15.39 -0.15 18.49
N GLN A 500 -15.38 -0.61 19.74
CA GLN A 500 -15.27 0.23 20.93
C GLN A 500 -13.83 0.69 21.18
N GLY A 501 -12.85 0.14 20.44
CA GLY A 501 -11.45 0.48 20.54
C GLY A 501 -10.67 -0.34 21.56
N SER A 502 -11.21 -1.47 22.06
CA SER A 502 -10.37 -2.40 22.81
C SER A 502 -9.39 -3.07 21.84
N VAL A 503 -8.12 -3.09 22.21
CA VAL A 503 -7.05 -3.68 21.38
C VAL A 503 -6.69 -5.07 21.86
N TYR A 504 -6.44 -5.98 20.92
CA TYR A 504 -6.05 -7.36 21.16
C TYR A 504 -4.82 -7.70 20.32
N GLY A 505 -3.82 -8.32 20.94
CA GLY A 505 -2.66 -8.89 20.28
C GLY A 505 -2.94 -10.32 19.81
N LEU A 506 -2.57 -10.63 18.57
CA LEU A 506 -2.55 -12.00 18.07
C LEU A 506 -1.35 -12.76 18.68
N PRO A 507 -1.50 -14.05 19.00
CA PRO A 507 -0.47 -14.81 19.72
C PRO A 507 0.77 -15.06 18.84
N GLU A 508 1.93 -14.57 19.26
CA GLU A 508 3.21 -14.81 18.55
C GLU A 508 3.54 -16.31 18.42
N TYR A 509 3.08 -17.10 19.38
CA TYR A 509 3.24 -18.55 19.45
C TYR A 509 1.96 -19.20 19.98
N MET A 510 1.63 -20.38 19.45
CA MET A 510 0.44 -21.16 19.76
C MET A 510 0.82 -22.62 19.98
N GLU A 511 0.49 -23.16 21.15
CA GLU A 511 0.67 -24.59 21.47
C GLU A 511 -0.44 -25.45 20.85
N ASP A 512 -1.66 -24.95 20.89
CA ASP A 512 -2.85 -25.58 20.31
C ASP A 512 -3.16 -25.06 18.90
N ASP A 513 -4.09 -25.71 18.21
CA ASP A 513 -4.52 -25.33 16.86
C ASP A 513 -5.37 -24.04 16.84
N GLU A 514 -5.94 -23.67 17.98
CA GLU A 514 -6.67 -22.40 18.19
C GLU A 514 -6.22 -21.73 19.48
N ALA A 515 -6.28 -20.39 19.52
CA ALA A 515 -6.02 -19.62 20.72
C ALA A 515 -6.90 -18.37 20.79
N LYS A 516 -7.09 -17.86 22.00
CA LYS A 516 -7.75 -16.56 22.23
C LYS A 516 -6.72 -15.44 22.10
N PRO A 517 -6.99 -14.40 21.28
CA PRO A 517 -6.18 -13.19 21.28
C PRO A 517 -6.13 -12.54 22.67
N GLN A 518 -4.99 -11.95 23.01
CA GLN A 518 -4.79 -11.32 24.32
C GLN A 518 -5.22 -9.87 24.26
N LYS A 519 -6.19 -9.47 25.10
CA LYS A 519 -6.56 -8.05 25.27
C LYS A 519 -5.37 -7.29 25.86
N LEU A 520 -4.99 -6.19 25.23
CA LEU A 520 -4.03 -5.24 25.81
C LEU A 520 -4.74 -4.51 26.94
N LEU A 521 -4.13 -4.53 28.13
CA LEU A 521 -4.65 -3.78 29.26
C LEU A 521 -4.45 -2.30 28.96
N GLU A 522 -5.53 -1.51 29.09
CA GLU A 522 -5.42 -0.05 29.14
C GLU A 522 -4.52 0.27 30.35
N ASP A 523 -3.36 0.86 30.11
CA ASP A 523 -2.69 1.60 31.19
C ASP A 523 -3.63 2.78 31.48
N PRO A 524 -4.17 2.94 32.70
CA PRO A 524 -5.09 4.04 32.98
C PRO A 524 -4.35 5.34 32.69
N LEU A 525 -4.69 5.99 31.57
CA LEU A 525 -4.25 7.35 31.32
C LEU A 525 -4.73 8.19 32.50
N ASP A 526 -3.76 8.62 33.30
CA ASP A 526 -3.92 9.69 34.27
C ASP A 526 -4.51 10.86 33.48
N GLN A 527 -5.79 11.17 33.74
CA GLN A 527 -6.57 12.19 33.03
C GLN A 527 -6.08 13.59 33.41
N THR A 528 -4.79 13.86 33.21
CA THR A 528 -4.29 15.23 33.25
C THR A 528 -4.59 15.83 31.88
N PRO A 529 -5.39 16.91 31.80
CA PRO A 529 -5.67 17.56 30.53
C PRO A 529 -4.35 17.98 29.88
N ILE A 530 -4.10 17.50 28.66
CA ILE A 530 -3.06 18.07 27.80
C ILE A 530 -3.56 19.47 27.47
N ALA A 531 -3.04 20.46 28.20
CA ALA A 531 -3.23 21.86 27.87
C ALA A 531 -2.63 22.10 26.48
N ASN A 532 -3.44 22.68 25.59
CA ASN A 532 -2.96 23.24 24.34
C ASN A 532 -1.92 24.32 24.69
N GLU A 533 -0.64 24.06 24.45
CA GLU A 533 0.33 25.13 24.29
C GLU A 533 0.22 25.66 22.86
N ASN A 534 -0.08 26.96 22.79
CA ASN A 534 -0.41 27.73 21.59
C ASN A 534 0.70 27.77 20.53
#